data_AF-A0A0M9E4U2-F1
#
_entry.id   AF-A0A0M9E4U2-F1
#
_cell.length_a   1.000
_cell.length_b   1.000
_cell.length_c   1.000
_cell.angle_alpha   90.00
_cell.angle_beta   90.00
_cell.angle_gamma   90.00
#
_symmetry.space_group_name_H-M   'P 1'
#
loop_
_entity.id
_entity.type
_entity.pdbx_description
1 polymer ?
#
loop_
_entity_poly.entity_id
_entity_poly.type
_entity_poly.pdbx_seq_one_letter_code
_entity_poly.pdbx_strand_id
1 'polypeptide(L)'
;MSSNQNIIEPLVPEEVYTDRQEHIDYFYKAALKAITRRTMSTVLLGQRRMGKTEIFKRVVNALFNDQKPENNDKVVIPVFYQFSDESLSKKDFAICYIENFLRWITAFHLKQPERLTAPGNIDALITFIENNIQITKGIYTAIDLLKAVIDEAAAVPEQRAIMLPKNVAFLDDITIAMFLDEFQNTRL
;
A
#
# COMPACT_ATOMS: atom_id res chain seq x y z
N MET A 1 1.90 27.06 -6.51
CA MET A 1 0.65 26.34 -6.19
C MET A 1 0.88 24.88 -6.50
N SER A 2 1.36 24.10 -5.54
CA SER A 2 1.49 22.65 -5.70
C SER A 2 0.10 22.06 -5.50
N SER A 3 -0.54 21.60 -6.57
CA SER A 3 -1.77 20.83 -6.46
C SER A 3 -1.43 19.52 -5.74
N ASN A 4 -1.76 19.42 -4.44
CA ASN A 4 -1.77 18.15 -3.73
C ASN A 4 -2.80 17.26 -4.44
N GLN A 5 -2.35 16.39 -5.34
CA GLN A 5 -3.21 15.42 -5.99
C GLN A 5 -3.59 14.35 -4.97
N ASN A 6 -4.89 14.13 -4.78
CA ASN A 6 -5.37 13.01 -3.99
C ASN A 6 -5.07 11.72 -4.75
N ILE A 7 -4.24 10.85 -4.15
CA ILE A 7 -3.86 9.55 -4.72
C ILE A 7 -5.03 8.58 -4.61
N ILE A 8 -5.73 8.63 -3.47
CA ILE A 8 -7.03 8.01 -3.27
C ILE A 8 -8.03 9.13 -3.01
N GLU A 9 -9.12 9.15 -3.76
CA GLU A 9 -10.15 10.18 -3.63
C GLU A 9 -10.88 10.05 -2.27
N PRO A 10 -10.80 11.10 -1.41
CA PRO A 10 -11.60 11.18 -0.19
C PRO A 10 -13.07 11.35 -0.56
N LEU A 11 -13.99 10.73 0.19
CA LEU A 11 -15.43 10.86 -0.05
C LEU A 11 -16.00 12.16 0.50
N VAL A 12 -15.33 12.75 1.49
CA VAL A 12 -15.79 13.96 2.18
C VAL A 12 -14.79 15.09 1.92
N PRO A 13 -15.25 16.26 1.43
CA PRO A 13 -14.39 17.43 1.25
C PRO A 13 -13.70 17.85 2.56
N GLU A 14 -12.48 18.37 2.45
CA GLU A 14 -11.69 18.83 3.60
C GLU A 14 -12.39 19.87 4.46
N GLU A 15 -13.11 20.79 3.84
CA GLU A 15 -13.89 21.85 4.51
C GLU A 15 -14.93 21.31 5.50
N VAL A 16 -15.46 20.11 5.25
CA VAL A 16 -16.50 19.47 6.06
C VAL A 16 -15.91 18.41 7.00
N TYR A 17 -14.71 17.92 6.71
CA TYR A 17 -14.04 16.88 7.48
C TYR A 17 -13.31 17.44 8.71
N THR A 18 -14.08 17.84 9.71
CA THR A 18 -13.60 18.45 10.96
C THR A 18 -13.44 17.41 12.10
N ASP A 19 -12.77 17.80 13.18
CA ASP A 19 -12.64 17.02 14.44
C ASP A 19 -11.95 15.63 14.34
N ARG A 20 -11.25 15.35 13.24
CA ARG A 20 -10.53 14.08 13.03
C ARG A 20 -9.01 14.24 12.85
N GLN A 21 -8.51 15.47 12.94
CA GLN A 21 -7.10 15.79 12.73
C GLN A 21 -6.18 15.02 13.68
N GLU A 22 -6.59 14.85 14.95
CA GLU A 22 -5.79 14.09 15.93
C GLU A 22 -5.54 12.65 15.47
N HIS A 23 -6.54 11.99 14.88
CA HIS A 23 -6.39 10.63 14.37
C HIS A 23 -5.48 10.59 13.13
N ILE A 24 -5.66 11.54 12.21
CA ILE A 24 -4.81 11.67 11.01
C ILE A 24 -3.35 11.88 11.43
N ASP A 25 -3.10 12.86 12.30
CA ASP A 25 -1.77 13.17 12.84
C ASP A 25 -1.15 11.97 13.54
N TYR A 26 -1.94 11.26 14.35
CA TYR A 26 -1.48 10.07 15.05
C TYR A 26 -0.99 9.00 14.07
N PHE A 27 -1.81 8.62 13.08
CA PHE A 27 -1.44 7.58 12.11
C PHE A 27 -0.30 8.02 11.20
N TYR A 28 -0.28 9.29 10.78
CA TYR A 28 0.82 9.86 10.00
C TYR A 28 2.15 9.80 10.78
N LYS A 29 2.16 10.29 12.02
CA LYS A 29 3.36 10.24 12.89
C LYS A 29 3.76 8.80 13.22
N ALA A 30 2.80 7.89 13.42
CA ALA A 30 3.08 6.48 13.66
C ALA A 30 3.75 5.83 12.44
N ALA A 31 3.26 6.11 11.23
CA ALA A 31 3.86 5.65 9.98
C ALA A 31 5.29 6.17 9.84
N LEU A 32 5.53 7.48 10.02
CA LEU A 32 6.88 8.05 9.98
C LEU A 32 7.82 7.45 11.04
N LYS A 33 7.33 7.20 12.26
CA LYS A 33 8.13 6.53 13.30
C LYS A 33 8.55 5.10 12.92
N ALA A 34 7.87 4.45 11.97
CA ALA A 34 8.24 3.11 11.50
C ALA A 34 9.64 3.09 10.88
N ILE A 35 10.13 4.22 10.36
CA ILE A 35 11.53 4.39 9.89
C ILE A 35 12.53 3.97 10.97
N THR A 36 12.23 4.32 12.23
CA THR A 36 13.10 4.00 13.37
C THR A 36 12.87 2.60 13.94
N ARG A 37 11.98 1.80 13.32
CA ARG A 37 11.54 0.47 13.78
C ARG A 37 10.92 0.48 15.20
N ARG A 38 10.40 1.63 15.64
CA ARG A 38 9.81 1.83 16.98
C ARG A 38 8.27 1.89 16.98
N THR A 39 7.63 1.57 15.86
CA THR A 39 6.18 1.59 15.72
C THR A 39 5.61 0.17 15.82
N MET A 40 4.47 0.03 16.51
CA MET A 40 3.70 -1.21 16.55
C MET A 40 2.49 -1.13 15.60
N SER A 41 2.03 -2.29 15.13
CA SER A 41 0.76 -2.40 14.41
C SER A 41 -0.37 -1.79 15.24
N THR A 42 -1.12 -0.87 14.65
CA THR A 42 -2.24 -0.19 15.30
C THR A 42 -3.54 -0.48 14.57
N VAL A 43 -4.62 -0.66 15.33
CA VAL A 43 -5.96 -0.89 14.79
C VAL A 43 -6.87 0.30 15.12
N LEU A 44 -7.65 0.75 14.14
CA LEU A 44 -8.69 1.75 14.33
C LEU A 44 -10.05 1.04 14.42
N LEU A 45 -10.61 0.96 15.63
CA LEU A 45 -11.90 0.31 15.89
C LEU A 45 -13.03 1.34 16.00
N GLY A 46 -14.20 0.98 15.52
CA GLY A 46 -15.40 1.80 15.61
C GLY A 46 -16.52 1.28 14.72
N GLN A 47 -17.73 1.81 14.92
CA GLN A 47 -18.91 1.41 14.16
C GLN A 47 -18.76 1.65 12.64
N ARG A 48 -19.60 0.98 11.84
CA ARG A 48 -19.68 1.23 10.39
C ARG A 48 -20.04 2.69 10.12
N ARG A 49 -19.50 3.25 9.04
CA ARG A 49 -19.72 4.65 8.61
C ARG A 49 -19.20 5.74 9.57
N MET A 50 -18.28 5.40 10.47
CA MET A 50 -17.60 6.37 11.34
C MET A 50 -16.42 7.13 10.68
N GLY A 51 -16.25 7.00 9.36
CA GLY A 51 -15.19 7.70 8.62
C GLY A 51 -13.79 7.12 8.79
N LYS A 52 -13.63 5.85 9.22
CA LYS A 52 -12.33 5.19 9.40
C LYS A 52 -11.53 5.11 8.10
N THR A 53 -12.17 4.64 7.03
CA THR A 53 -11.62 4.64 5.67
C THR A 53 -11.12 6.02 5.25
N GLU A 54 -11.87 7.06 5.60
CA GLU A 54 -11.52 8.44 5.24
C GLU A 54 -10.25 8.92 5.94
N ILE A 55 -10.05 8.52 7.21
CA ILE A 55 -8.81 8.77 7.94
C ILE A 55 -7.64 8.11 7.20
N PHE A 56 -7.76 6.82 6.84
CA PHE A 56 -6.69 6.11 6.14
C PHE A 56 -6.37 6.73 4.78
N LYS A 57 -7.38 7.07 3.96
CA LYS A 57 -7.17 7.74 2.67
C LYS A 57 -6.38 9.04 2.81
N ARG A 58 -6.75 9.88 3.78
CA ARG A 58 -6.07 11.17 4.03
C ARG A 58 -4.63 10.97 4.51
N VAL A 59 -4.40 10.01 5.41
CA VAL A 59 -3.04 9.68 5.88
C VAL A 59 -2.18 9.16 4.73
N VAL A 60 -2.72 8.28 3.89
CA VAL A 60 -2.01 7.73 2.72
C VAL A 60 -1.69 8.83 1.72
N ASN A 61 -2.62 9.73 1.41
CA ASN A 61 -2.38 10.87 0.52
C ASN A 61 -1.27 11.77 1.07
N ALA A 62 -1.31 12.11 2.37
CA ALA A 62 -0.28 12.91 3.02
C ALA A 62 1.09 12.21 2.98
N LEU A 63 1.15 10.90 3.29
CA LEU A 63 2.40 10.14 3.20
C LEU A 63 2.93 10.11 1.75
N PHE A 64 2.07 9.93 0.76
CA PHE A 64 2.52 9.85 -0.63
C PHE A 64 3.10 11.18 -1.14
N ASN A 65 2.44 12.29 -0.79
CA ASN A 65 2.74 13.63 -1.33
C ASN A 65 3.77 14.41 -0.50
N ASP A 66 3.70 14.36 0.82
CA ASP A 66 4.40 15.33 1.67
C ASP A 66 5.85 14.92 2.00
N GLN A 67 6.22 13.67 1.71
CA GLN A 67 7.56 13.15 1.98
C GLN A 67 8.58 13.61 0.93
N LYS A 68 9.68 14.23 1.39
CA LYS A 68 10.75 14.78 0.55
C LYS A 68 12.05 13.96 0.70
N PRO A 69 12.24 12.89 -0.11
CA PRO A 69 13.47 12.08 -0.06
C PRO A 69 14.75 12.88 -0.39
N GLU A 70 14.60 14.04 -1.04
CA GLU A 70 15.67 14.96 -1.43
C GLU A 70 16.52 15.46 -0.24
N ASN A 71 15.96 15.44 0.97
CA ASN A 71 16.61 15.91 2.19
C ASN A 71 17.43 14.83 2.92
N ASN A 72 17.73 13.71 2.27
CA ASN A 72 18.43 12.57 2.88
C ASN A 72 17.62 11.86 4.00
N ASP A 73 16.31 12.12 4.05
CA ASP A 73 15.39 11.47 4.98
C ASP A 73 14.95 10.10 4.43
N LYS A 74 15.02 9.07 5.27
CA LYS A 74 14.35 7.80 4.99
C LYS A 74 12.86 8.06 4.78
N VAL A 75 12.29 7.49 3.73
CA VAL A 75 10.86 7.60 3.42
C VAL A 75 10.09 6.36 3.84
N VAL A 76 8.80 6.54 4.05
CA VAL A 76 7.82 5.49 4.27
C VAL A 76 6.98 5.33 3.01
N ILE A 77 6.96 4.14 2.43
CA ILE A 77 6.08 3.85 1.30
C ILE A 77 4.70 3.49 1.86
N PRO A 78 3.65 4.31 1.67
CA PRO A 78 2.31 3.92 2.06
C PRO A 78 1.77 2.91 1.04
N VAL A 79 1.14 1.85 1.52
CA VAL A 79 0.40 0.89 0.69
C VAL A 79 -1.00 0.75 1.27
N PHE A 80 -2.02 1.14 0.49
CA PHE A 80 -3.42 0.98 0.87
C PHE A 80 -3.98 -0.29 0.23
N TYR A 81 -4.59 -1.16 1.03
CA TYR A 81 -5.29 -2.35 0.56
C TYR A 81 -6.65 -2.44 1.23
N GLN A 82 -7.70 -2.49 0.43
CA GLN A 82 -9.07 -2.68 0.88
C GLN A 82 -9.49 -4.12 0.58
N PHE A 83 -9.96 -4.85 1.58
CA PHE A 83 -10.45 -6.22 1.40
C PHE A 83 -11.80 -6.21 0.66
N SER A 84 -11.91 -7.04 -0.39
CA SER A 84 -13.15 -7.21 -1.15
C SER A 84 -14.27 -7.80 -0.28
N ASP A 85 -15.51 -7.39 -0.55
CA ASP A 85 -16.71 -8.03 0.01
C ASP A 85 -16.96 -9.43 -0.58
N GLU A 86 -16.32 -9.73 -1.72
CA GLU A 86 -16.43 -11.01 -2.42
C GLU A 86 -15.54 -12.08 -1.79
N SER A 87 -16.01 -13.33 -1.84
CA SER A 87 -15.22 -14.48 -1.41
C SER A 87 -14.21 -14.84 -2.50
N LEU A 88 -12.95 -14.47 -2.30
CA LEU A 88 -11.85 -14.83 -3.20
C LEU A 88 -11.28 -16.20 -2.86
N SER A 89 -10.79 -16.92 -3.87
CA SER A 89 -9.93 -18.08 -3.60
C SER A 89 -8.59 -17.60 -3.01
N LYS A 90 -7.85 -18.52 -2.37
CA LYS A 90 -6.49 -18.23 -1.86
C LYS A 90 -5.55 -17.71 -2.95
N LYS A 91 -5.67 -18.25 -4.16
CA LYS A 91 -4.91 -17.83 -5.34
C LYS A 91 -5.30 -16.41 -5.76
N ASP A 92 -6.60 -16.16 -5.94
CA ASP A 92 -7.09 -14.86 -6.40
C ASP A 92 -6.77 -13.76 -5.40
N PHE A 93 -6.96 -14.03 -4.10
CA PHE A 93 -6.52 -13.12 -3.04
C PHE A 93 -5.03 -12.81 -3.13
N ALA A 94 -4.18 -13.83 -3.28
CA ALA A 94 -2.74 -13.63 -3.37
C ALA A 94 -2.36 -12.79 -4.59
N ILE A 95 -2.96 -13.05 -5.76
CA ILE A 95 -2.75 -12.26 -6.98
C ILE A 95 -3.13 -10.81 -6.74
N CYS A 96 -4.36 -10.55 -6.29
CA CYS A 96 -4.85 -9.19 -6.05
C CYS A 96 -4.01 -8.43 -5.01
N TYR A 97 -3.59 -9.11 -3.94
CA TYR A 97 -2.78 -8.50 -2.89
C TYR A 97 -1.38 -8.14 -3.37
N ILE A 98 -0.70 -9.06 -4.08
CA ILE A 98 0.65 -8.84 -4.60
C ILE A 98 0.63 -7.79 -5.72
N GLU A 99 -0.36 -7.84 -6.61
CA GLU A 99 -0.55 -6.84 -7.66
C GLU A 99 -0.74 -5.44 -7.05
N ASN A 100 -1.65 -5.28 -6.08
CA ASN A 100 -1.83 -4.00 -5.39
C ASN A 100 -0.53 -3.52 -4.75
N PHE A 101 0.21 -4.41 -4.07
CA PHE A 101 1.49 -4.07 -3.48
C PHE A 101 2.50 -3.54 -4.51
N LEU A 102 2.67 -4.23 -5.64
CA LEU A 102 3.55 -3.80 -6.73
C LEU A 102 3.14 -2.46 -7.33
N ARG A 103 1.83 -2.22 -7.51
CA ARG A 103 1.31 -0.94 -7.99
C ARG A 103 1.66 0.22 -7.06
N TRP A 104 1.47 0.05 -5.75
CA TRP A 104 1.81 1.09 -4.77
C TRP A 104 3.30 1.39 -4.72
N ILE A 105 4.14 0.36 -4.71
CA ILE A 105 5.60 0.51 -4.76
C ILE A 105 6.00 1.29 -6.01
N THR A 106 5.49 0.89 -7.17
CA THR A 106 5.79 1.51 -8.46
C THR A 106 5.32 2.96 -8.53
N ALA A 107 4.05 3.21 -8.17
CA ALA A 107 3.46 4.54 -8.14
C ALA A 107 4.26 5.49 -7.24
N PHE A 108 4.66 5.02 -6.06
CA PHE A 108 5.42 5.83 -5.11
C PHE A 108 6.84 6.14 -5.60
N HIS A 109 7.56 5.16 -6.15
CA HIS A 109 8.91 5.37 -6.68
C HIS A 109 8.94 6.32 -7.88
N LEU A 110 7.93 6.23 -8.75
CA LEU A 110 7.84 7.07 -9.95
C LEU A 110 7.12 8.39 -9.70
N LYS A 111 6.51 8.58 -8.52
CA LYS A 111 5.59 9.69 -8.21
C LYS A 111 4.46 9.82 -9.25
N GLN A 112 3.91 8.68 -9.67
CA GLN A 112 2.88 8.55 -10.70
C GLN A 112 1.63 7.83 -10.13
N PRO A 113 0.65 8.55 -9.54
CA PRO A 113 -0.55 7.95 -8.97
C PRO A 113 -1.38 7.13 -9.96
N GLU A 114 -1.34 7.47 -11.24
CA GLU A 114 -2.05 6.75 -12.30
C GLU A 114 -1.62 5.27 -12.41
N ARG A 115 -0.46 4.90 -11.86
CA ARG A 115 0.02 3.50 -11.83
C ARG A 115 -0.72 2.61 -10.85
N LEU A 116 -1.53 3.20 -9.97
CA LEU A 116 -2.44 2.45 -9.09
C LEU A 116 -3.56 1.75 -9.86
N THR A 117 -3.88 2.18 -11.09
CA THR A 117 -4.93 1.58 -11.91
C THR A 117 -4.42 1.11 -13.28
N ALA A 118 -3.37 1.74 -13.82
CA ALA A 118 -2.79 1.39 -15.11
C ALA A 118 -1.37 0.79 -14.98
N PRO A 119 -0.98 -0.18 -15.82
CA PRO A 119 -1.80 -0.86 -16.84
C PRO A 119 -2.79 -1.83 -16.20
N GLY A 120 -3.89 -2.16 -16.88
CA GLY A 120 -4.95 -3.04 -16.35
C GLY A 120 -4.66 -4.54 -16.40
N ASN A 121 -3.58 -4.96 -17.05
CA ASN A 121 -3.16 -6.37 -17.16
C ASN A 121 -1.85 -6.59 -16.39
N ILE A 122 -1.72 -7.76 -15.76
CA ILE A 122 -0.58 -8.13 -14.91
C ILE A 122 0.74 -8.22 -15.69
N ASP A 123 0.76 -8.83 -16.87
CA ASP A 123 1.99 -8.96 -17.67
C ASP A 123 2.51 -7.59 -18.12
N ALA A 124 1.57 -6.70 -18.49
CA ALA A 124 1.89 -5.31 -18.80
C ALA A 124 2.42 -4.55 -17.56
N LEU A 125 1.89 -4.82 -16.37
CA LEU A 125 2.39 -4.25 -15.11
C LEU A 125 3.82 -4.71 -14.84
N ILE A 126 4.08 -6.03 -14.93
CA ILE A 126 5.42 -6.59 -14.74
C ILE A 126 6.41 -5.99 -15.74
N THR A 127 6.05 -5.96 -17.03
CA THR A 127 6.88 -5.38 -18.08
C THR A 127 7.14 -3.89 -17.84
N PHE A 128 6.13 -3.14 -17.39
CA PHE A 128 6.29 -1.73 -17.06
C PHE A 128 7.28 -1.55 -15.90
N ILE A 129 7.15 -2.34 -14.85
CA ILE A 129 8.05 -2.32 -13.68
C ILE A 129 9.49 -2.62 -14.10
N GLU A 130 9.71 -3.72 -14.81
CA GLU A 130 11.03 -4.17 -15.30
C GLU A 130 11.74 -3.10 -16.16
N ASN A 131 10.98 -2.24 -16.85
CA ASN A 131 11.53 -1.20 -17.73
C ASN A 131 11.66 0.19 -17.09
N ASN A 132 10.92 0.50 -16.02
CA ASN A 132 10.82 1.87 -15.50
C ASN A 132 11.39 2.05 -14.09
N ILE A 133 11.59 0.96 -13.32
CA ILE A 133 12.22 1.05 -11.99
C ILE A 133 13.41 0.10 -11.90
N GLN A 134 14.39 0.48 -11.06
CA GLN A 134 15.52 -0.38 -10.78
C GLN A 134 15.05 -1.65 -10.08
N ILE A 135 15.38 -2.82 -10.64
CA ILE A 135 15.00 -4.11 -10.06
C ILE A 135 15.92 -4.44 -8.89
N THR A 136 15.45 -4.10 -7.69
CA THR A 136 16.06 -4.50 -6.42
C THR A 136 15.75 -5.97 -6.10
N LYS A 137 16.39 -6.50 -5.05
CA LYS A 137 16.12 -7.87 -4.58
C LYS A 137 14.67 -8.03 -4.10
N GLY A 138 14.13 -7.02 -3.43
CA GLY A 138 12.74 -7.01 -2.99
C GLY A 138 11.77 -6.96 -4.16
N ILE A 139 11.97 -6.08 -5.14
CA ILE A 139 11.10 -5.99 -6.33
C ILE A 139 11.14 -7.30 -7.13
N TYR A 140 12.33 -7.87 -7.35
CA TYR A 140 12.47 -9.16 -8.00
C TYR A 140 11.68 -10.25 -7.25
N THR A 141 11.81 -10.32 -5.92
CA THR A 141 11.09 -11.30 -5.09
C THR A 141 9.57 -11.15 -5.20
N ALA A 142 9.07 -9.91 -5.29
CA ALA A 142 7.64 -9.64 -5.45
C ALA A 142 7.11 -10.09 -6.83
N ILE A 143 7.86 -9.78 -7.91
CA ILE A 143 7.52 -10.22 -9.27
C ILE A 143 7.59 -11.75 -9.40
N ASP A 144 8.65 -12.36 -8.87
CA ASP A 144 8.84 -13.81 -8.87
C ASP A 144 7.69 -14.52 -8.14
N LEU A 145 7.30 -14.02 -6.96
CA LEU A 145 6.16 -14.56 -6.25
C LEU A 145 4.86 -14.42 -7.06
N LEU A 146 4.62 -13.26 -7.69
CA LEU A 146 3.42 -13.07 -8.52
C LEU A 146 3.37 -14.08 -9.67
N LYS A 147 4.47 -14.26 -10.40
CA LYS A 147 4.60 -15.25 -11.47
C LYS A 147 4.35 -16.66 -10.94
N ALA A 148 4.98 -17.03 -9.82
CA ALA A 148 4.79 -18.35 -9.20
C ALA A 148 3.34 -18.61 -8.74
N VAL A 149 2.60 -17.59 -8.29
CA VAL A 149 1.19 -17.74 -7.93
C VAL A 149 0.31 -17.93 -9.17
N ILE A 150 0.57 -17.19 -10.25
CA ILE A 150 -0.16 -17.30 -11.53
C ILE A 150 0.02 -18.69 -12.12
N ASP A 151 1.25 -19.18 -12.15
CA ASP A 151 1.66 -20.48 -12.69
C ASP A 151 1.35 -21.65 -11.74
N GLU A 152 0.69 -21.39 -10.60
CA GLU A 152 0.33 -22.38 -9.57
C GLU A 152 1.54 -23.14 -8.97
N ALA A 153 2.73 -22.56 -9.09
CA ALA A 153 3.98 -23.08 -8.54
C ALA A 153 4.20 -22.68 -7.07
N ALA A 154 3.41 -21.74 -6.54
CA ALA A 154 3.53 -21.26 -5.17
C ALA A 154 2.72 -22.12 -4.17
N ALA A 155 3.41 -22.83 -3.29
CA ALA A 155 2.77 -23.45 -2.12
C ALA A 155 2.25 -22.37 -1.15
N VAL A 156 1.00 -22.51 -0.72
CA VAL A 156 0.32 -21.63 0.26
C VAL A 156 0.41 -20.15 -0.13
N PRO A 157 -0.11 -19.78 -1.32
CA PRO A 157 0.13 -18.47 -1.94
C PRO A 157 -0.34 -17.30 -1.07
N GLU A 158 -1.44 -17.45 -0.33
CA GLU A 158 -2.01 -16.44 0.54
C GLU A 158 -1.06 -16.05 1.69
N GLN A 159 -0.38 -17.03 2.29
CA GLN A 159 0.56 -16.78 3.37
C GLN A 159 1.82 -16.07 2.85
N ARG A 160 2.31 -16.49 1.67
CA ARG A 160 3.46 -15.85 1.03
C ARG A 160 3.14 -14.40 0.63
N ALA A 161 1.93 -14.14 0.13
CA ALA A 161 1.47 -12.80 -0.24
C ALA A 161 1.44 -11.85 0.98
N ILE A 162 0.84 -12.27 2.10
CA ILE A 162 0.75 -11.43 3.32
C ILE A 162 2.14 -11.12 3.90
N MET A 163 3.10 -12.03 3.75
CA MET A 163 4.47 -11.84 4.21
C MET A 163 5.32 -10.98 3.27
N LEU A 164 4.86 -10.74 2.04
CA LEU A 164 5.65 -10.08 1.00
C LEU A 164 6.11 -8.66 1.42
N PRO A 165 5.26 -7.76 1.95
CA PRO A 165 5.69 -6.41 2.32
C PRO A 165 6.83 -6.42 3.35
N LYS A 166 6.79 -7.33 4.32
CA LYS A 166 7.85 -7.51 5.32
C LYS A 166 9.15 -7.96 4.67
N ASN A 167 9.09 -8.93 3.76
CA ASN A 167 10.27 -9.48 3.10
C ASN A 167 10.93 -8.42 2.20
N VAL A 168 10.14 -7.68 1.43
CA VAL A 168 10.63 -6.59 0.57
C VAL A 168 11.25 -5.47 1.40
N ALA A 169 10.58 -5.04 2.48
CA ALA A 169 11.13 -4.05 3.41
C ALA A 169 12.50 -4.44 3.96
N PHE A 170 12.66 -5.73 4.32
CA PHE A 170 13.92 -6.25 4.84
C PHE A 170 15.01 -6.33 3.77
N LEU A 171 14.68 -6.85 2.57
CA LEU A 171 15.65 -7.08 1.49
C LEU A 171 16.24 -5.78 0.93
N ASP A 172 15.42 -4.71 0.90
CA ASP A 172 15.80 -3.45 0.28
C ASP A 172 16.14 -2.33 1.31
N ASP A 173 16.12 -2.65 2.62
CA ASP A 173 16.22 -1.68 3.75
C ASP A 173 15.29 -0.46 3.61
N ILE A 174 14.06 -0.71 3.15
CA ILE A 174 13.02 0.32 3.01
C ILE A 174 11.97 0.21 4.11
N THR A 175 11.23 1.31 4.34
CA THR A 175 10.11 1.32 5.28
C THR A 175 8.80 1.31 4.50
N ILE A 176 7.92 0.36 4.81
CA ILE A 176 6.59 0.24 4.21
C ILE A 176 5.55 0.34 5.34
N ALA A 177 4.54 1.19 5.14
CA ALA A 177 3.37 1.27 6.01
C ALA A 177 2.15 0.69 5.29
N MET A 178 1.69 -0.47 5.74
CA MET A 178 0.48 -1.11 5.22
C MET A 178 -0.76 -0.53 5.91
N PHE A 179 -1.69 0.00 5.11
CA PHE A 179 -3.02 0.44 5.54
C PHE A 179 -4.03 -0.59 5.04
N LEU A 180 -4.54 -1.39 5.97
CA LEU A 180 -5.49 -2.48 5.69
C LEU A 180 -6.89 -2.02 6.08
N ASP A 181 -7.77 -1.84 5.09
CA ASP A 181 -9.15 -1.38 5.31
C ASP A 181 -10.16 -2.48 5.02
N GLU A 182 -11.33 -2.39 5.65
CA GLU A 182 -12.41 -3.39 5.55
C GLU A 182 -11.95 -4.81 5.94
N PHE A 183 -11.00 -4.94 6.87
CA PHE A 183 -10.46 -6.23 7.30
C PHE A 183 -11.53 -7.22 7.78
N GLN A 184 -12.67 -6.75 8.30
CA GLN A 184 -13.81 -7.60 8.65
C GLN A 184 -14.37 -8.45 7.48
N ASN A 185 -14.03 -8.07 6.23
CA ASN A 185 -14.44 -8.79 5.03
C ASN A 185 -13.56 -10.00 4.73
N THR A 186 -12.48 -10.23 5.49
CA THR A 186 -11.70 -11.46 5.38
C THR A 186 -12.56 -12.66 5.78
N ARG A 187 -13.26 -13.23 4.80
CA ARG A 187 -13.88 -14.55 4.90
C ARG A 187 -12.82 -15.58 4.50
N LEU A 188 -11.78 -15.69 5.31
CA LEU A 188 -10.74 -16.72 5.17
C LEU A 188 -11.21 -18.04 5.79
#